data_AF-A0A3D1THF5-F1
#
_entry.id   AF-A0A3D1THF5-F1
#
_cell.length_a   1.000
_cell.length_b   1.000
_cell.length_c   1.000
_cell.angle_alpha   90.00
_cell.angle_beta   90.00
_cell.angle_gamma   90.00
#
_symmetry.space_group_name_H-M   'P 1'
#
loop_
_entity.id
_entity.type
_entity.pdbx_description
1 polymer ?
#
loop_
_entity_poly.entity_id
_entity_poly.type
_entity_poly.pdbx_seq_one_letter_code
_entity_poly.pdbx_strand_id
1 'polypeptide(L)'
;LPDGIEIQILDLGYKVNYEKSGERKADWFTCHGDVFPTGPAKMTLFPPLSPDGSRSFPSSERSKGVGEWNHYYVRCINGEVRLWVNGGEVSGGTGANPATGYLCLESEGAPIDFRGLRIRVLP
;
A
#
# COMPACT_ATOMS: atom_id res chain seq x y z
N LEU A 1 5.72 2.91 -13.24
CA LEU A 1 5.74 3.06 -11.78
C LEU A 1 7.10 3.59 -11.37
N PRO A 2 7.17 4.51 -10.39
CA PRO A 2 8.43 4.95 -9.81
C PRO A 2 9.17 3.78 -9.14
N ASP A 3 10.49 3.88 -9.06
CA ASP A 3 11.35 2.90 -8.37
C ASP A 3 11.28 3.12 -6.86
N GLY A 4 10.91 2.10 -6.07
CA GLY A 4 10.83 2.25 -4.62
C GLY A 4 10.04 1.16 -3.91
N ILE A 5 9.53 1.49 -2.72
CA ILE A 5 8.55 0.69 -1.99
C ILE A 5 7.20 1.40 -2.13
N GLU A 6 6.25 0.75 -2.77
CA GLU A 6 4.91 1.25 -2.96
C GLU A 6 4.02 0.88 -1.77
N ILE A 7 3.22 1.87 -1.36
CA ILE A 7 2.15 1.71 -0.38
C ILE A 7 0.87 2.01 -1.14
N GLN A 8 0.14 0.96 -1.49
CA GLN A 8 -1.00 1.10 -2.38
C GLN A 8 -2.22 1.64 -1.62
N ILE A 9 -2.73 2.77 -2.10
CA ILE A 9 -3.98 3.38 -1.67
C ILE A 9 -4.95 3.25 -2.83
N LEU A 10 -5.92 2.35 -2.71
CA LEU A 10 -6.82 2.02 -3.80
C LEU A 10 -8.28 2.10 -3.33
N ASP A 11 -9.14 2.69 -4.15
CA ASP A 11 -10.56 2.80 -3.86
C ASP A 11 -11.26 1.44 -3.92
N LEU A 12 -12.22 1.21 -3.00
CA LEU A 12 -12.99 -0.04 -2.95
C LEU A 12 -13.77 -0.29 -4.25
N GLY A 13 -14.20 0.77 -4.93
CA GLY A 13 -14.87 0.74 -6.22
C GLY A 13 -13.98 0.20 -7.35
N TYR A 14 -12.65 0.25 -7.22
CA TYR A 14 -11.76 -0.38 -8.19
C TYR A 14 -11.98 -1.89 -8.26
N LYS A 15 -12.02 -2.57 -7.10
CA LYS A 15 -12.35 -4.01 -7.05
C LYS A 15 -13.74 -4.28 -7.63
N VAL A 16 -14.74 -3.49 -7.25
CA VAL A 16 -16.12 -3.64 -7.77
C VAL A 16 -16.15 -3.54 -9.30
N ASN A 17 -15.46 -2.55 -9.86
CA ASN A 17 -15.39 -2.37 -11.32
C ASN A 17 -14.59 -3.46 -12.02
N TYR A 18 -13.49 -3.91 -11.40
CA TYR A 18 -12.64 -4.97 -11.92
C TYR A 18 -13.38 -6.31 -12.07
N GLU A 19 -14.23 -6.64 -11.09
CA GLU A 19 -14.98 -7.90 -11.05
C GLU A 19 -16.34 -7.82 -11.76
N LYS A 20 -16.72 -6.64 -12.29
CA LYS A 20 -18.07 -6.37 -12.82
C LYS A 20 -18.51 -7.29 -13.98
N SER A 21 -17.58 -7.79 -14.79
CA SER A 21 -17.89 -8.71 -15.89
C SER A 21 -17.89 -10.20 -15.49
N GLY A 22 -17.64 -10.53 -14.22
CA GLY A 22 -17.73 -11.88 -13.66
C GLY A 22 -16.59 -12.84 -14.03
N GLU A 23 -15.84 -12.57 -15.10
CA GLU A 23 -14.72 -13.42 -15.54
C GLU A 23 -13.41 -13.16 -14.78
N ARG A 24 -13.28 -11.99 -14.15
CA ARG A 24 -12.06 -11.57 -13.46
C ARG A 24 -12.28 -11.52 -11.95
N LYS A 25 -11.33 -12.04 -11.18
CA LYS A 25 -11.28 -11.93 -9.72
C LYS A 25 -10.10 -11.09 -9.29
N ALA A 26 -10.30 -10.20 -8.32
CA ALA A 26 -9.24 -9.39 -7.73
C ALA A 26 -8.44 -10.24 -6.73
N ASP A 27 -7.54 -11.07 -7.27
CA ASP A 27 -6.69 -11.99 -6.50
C ASP A 27 -5.24 -11.50 -6.37
N TRP A 28 -4.80 -10.60 -7.25
CA TRP A 28 -3.44 -10.05 -7.27
C TRP A 28 -3.28 -8.67 -6.59
N PHE A 29 -4.37 -8.07 -6.12
CA PHE A 29 -4.36 -6.80 -5.38
C PHE A 29 -5.46 -6.74 -4.32
N THR A 30 -5.30 -5.85 -3.33
CA THR A 30 -6.39 -5.43 -2.44
C THR A 30 -6.61 -3.92 -2.44
N CYS A 31 -7.67 -3.48 -1.75
CA CYS A 31 -7.96 -2.05 -1.55
C CYS A 31 -7.64 -1.57 -0.13
N HIS A 32 -7.00 -2.40 0.70
CA HIS A 32 -6.85 -2.15 2.14
C HIS A 32 -5.41 -1.91 2.61
N GLY A 33 -4.52 -1.62 1.66
CA GLY A 33 -3.13 -1.25 1.92
C GLY A 33 -2.16 -2.37 1.61
N ASP A 34 -1.90 -2.62 0.32
CA ASP A 34 -0.83 -3.51 -0.10
C ASP A 34 0.52 -2.78 0.02
N VAL A 35 1.58 -3.49 0.39
CA VAL A 35 2.96 -2.96 0.38
C VAL A 35 3.83 -3.87 -0.47
N PHE A 36 4.59 -3.30 -1.41
CA PHE A 36 5.46 -4.06 -2.31
C PHE A 36 6.60 -3.23 -2.92
N PRO A 37 7.71 -3.85 -3.32
CA PRO A 37 8.76 -3.17 -4.07
C PRO A 37 8.36 -2.96 -5.54
N THR A 38 8.79 -1.86 -6.12
CA THR A 38 8.63 -1.52 -7.54
C THR A 38 9.98 -1.29 -8.21
N GLY A 39 10.03 -1.51 -9.53
CA GLY A 39 11.25 -1.33 -10.31
C GLY A 39 12.39 -2.24 -9.81
N PRO A 40 13.62 -1.72 -9.61
CA PRO A 40 14.75 -2.50 -9.12
C PRO A 40 14.76 -2.70 -7.60
N ALA A 41 13.81 -2.12 -6.87
CA ALA A 41 13.77 -2.21 -5.42
C ALA A 41 13.51 -3.64 -4.94
N LYS A 42 13.96 -3.95 -3.72
CA LYS A 42 13.77 -5.26 -3.10
C LYS A 42 13.27 -5.10 -1.68
N MET A 43 12.50 -6.09 -1.22
CA MET A 43 11.97 -6.16 0.14
C MET A 43 11.58 -7.60 0.47
N THR A 44 11.74 -8.00 1.73
CA THR A 44 11.13 -9.22 2.29
C THR A 44 9.76 -8.86 2.88
N LEU A 45 8.71 -9.41 2.30
CA LEU A 45 7.32 -9.01 2.59
C LEU A 45 6.74 -9.76 3.79
N PHE A 46 5.91 -9.08 4.58
CA PHE A 46 5.15 -9.71 5.66
C PHE A 46 3.91 -10.41 5.11
N PRO A 47 3.52 -11.58 5.66
CA PRO A 47 2.28 -12.24 5.30
C PRO A 47 1.04 -11.46 5.80
N PRO A 48 -0.15 -11.65 5.19
CA PRO A 48 -0.40 -12.53 4.04
C PRO A 48 0.23 -12.02 2.75
N LEU A 49 0.66 -12.93 1.86
CA LEU A 49 1.26 -12.57 0.58
C LEU A 49 0.24 -12.68 -0.54
N SER A 50 0.43 -11.90 -1.61
CA SER A 50 -0.27 -12.15 -2.89
C SER A 50 0.03 -13.56 -3.42
N PRO A 51 -0.80 -14.11 -4.32
CA PRO A 51 -0.61 -15.46 -4.85
C PRO A 51 0.78 -15.71 -5.47
N ASP A 52 1.38 -14.69 -6.07
CA ASP A 52 2.72 -14.72 -6.66
C ASP A 52 3.83 -14.33 -5.67
N GLY A 53 3.49 -13.98 -4.44
CA GLY A 53 4.42 -13.56 -3.40
C GLY A 53 5.00 -12.16 -3.58
N SER A 54 4.57 -11.40 -4.59
CA SER A 54 5.14 -10.08 -4.92
C SER A 54 4.63 -8.95 -4.03
N ARG A 55 3.56 -9.17 -3.26
CA ARG A 55 2.94 -8.14 -2.40
C ARG A 55 2.67 -8.65 -1.00
N SER A 56 2.84 -7.76 -0.02
CA SER A 56 2.29 -7.93 1.32
C SER A 56 0.84 -7.45 1.28
N PHE A 57 -0.10 -8.38 1.33
CA PHE A 57 -1.52 -8.09 1.48
C PHE A 57 -1.84 -7.69 2.92
N PRO A 58 -2.89 -6.88 3.13
CA PRO A 58 -3.33 -6.48 4.44
C PRO A 58 -3.87 -7.67 5.24
N SER A 59 -3.50 -7.75 6.50
CA SER A 59 -4.03 -8.72 7.46
C SER A 59 -5.49 -8.45 7.86
N SER A 60 -6.01 -7.25 7.57
CA SER A 60 -7.41 -6.88 7.79
C SER A 60 -7.87 -5.77 6.85
N GLU A 61 -9.16 -5.80 6.47
CA GLU A 61 -9.77 -4.82 5.59
C GLU A 61 -10.18 -3.56 6.38
N ARG A 62 -9.48 -2.44 6.17
CA ARG A 62 -9.67 -1.23 7.00
C ARG A 62 -9.99 0.07 6.24
N SER A 63 -9.76 0.13 4.94
CA SER A 63 -10.12 1.28 4.10
C SER A 63 -11.63 1.54 4.02
N LYS A 64 -12.00 2.81 3.97
CA LYS A 64 -13.33 3.32 3.65
C LYS A 64 -13.40 3.68 2.16
N GLY A 65 -14.60 3.64 1.57
CA GLY A 65 -14.84 3.93 0.16
C GLY A 65 -14.84 5.44 -0.18
N VAL A 66 -15.08 5.73 -1.46
CA VAL A 66 -15.19 7.09 -2.03
C VAL A 66 -15.98 8.06 -1.13
N GLY A 67 -15.43 9.26 -0.95
CA GLY A 67 -16.04 10.36 -0.19
C GLY A 67 -15.69 10.36 1.30
N GLU A 68 -15.11 9.27 1.81
CA GLU A 68 -14.66 9.16 3.19
C GLU A 68 -13.15 9.40 3.33
N TRP A 69 -12.76 9.99 4.46
CA TRP A 69 -11.35 10.15 4.79
C TRP A 69 -10.78 8.88 5.42
N ASN A 70 -9.68 8.41 4.84
CA ASN A 70 -8.83 7.38 5.43
C ASN A 70 -7.57 7.99 6.06
N HIS A 71 -7.12 7.43 7.18
CA HIS A 71 -5.88 7.82 7.84
C HIS A 71 -4.82 6.73 7.65
N TYR A 72 -3.74 7.09 6.98
CA TYR A 72 -2.60 6.22 6.72
C TYR A 72 -1.42 6.67 7.58
N TYR A 73 -0.86 5.74 8.35
CA TYR A 73 0.37 5.95 9.08
C TYR A 73 1.41 4.95 8.60
N VAL A 74 2.60 5.44 8.28
CA VAL A 74 3.70 4.65 7.74
C VAL A 74 4.90 4.83 8.64
N ARG A 75 5.55 3.72 9.02
CA ARG A 75 6.79 3.72 9.79
C ARG A 75 7.89 3.06 8.99
N CYS A 76 8.98 3.79 8.76
CA CYS A 76 10.18 3.29 8.08
C CYS A 76 11.37 3.36 9.05
N ILE A 77 11.94 2.23 9.46
CA ILE A 77 13.10 2.16 10.37
C ILE A 77 14.04 1.05 9.90
N ASN A 78 15.31 1.37 9.64
CA ASN A 78 16.34 0.37 9.28
C ASN A 78 15.93 -0.59 8.15
N GLY A 79 15.23 -0.08 7.13
CA GLY A 79 14.72 -0.88 6.00
C GLY A 79 13.45 -1.68 6.28
N GLU A 80 12.90 -1.61 7.50
CA GLU A 80 11.54 -2.07 7.79
C GLU A 80 10.53 -0.99 7.39
N VAL A 81 9.47 -1.38 6.67
CA VAL A 81 8.30 -0.53 6.39
C VAL A 81 7.07 -1.21 6.96
N ARG A 82 6.30 -0.50 7.78
CA ARG A 82 4.99 -0.94 8.30
C ARG A 82 3.91 0.07 7.98
N LEU A 83 2.75 -0.45 7.62
CA LEU A 83 1.56 0.33 7.28
C LEU A 83 0.45 0.11 8.31
N TRP A 84 -0.15 1.21 8.75
CA TRP A 84 -1.42 1.25 9.47
C TRP A 84 -2.46 1.99 8.64
N VAL A 85 -3.65 1.40 8.54
CA VAL A 85 -4.82 2.02 7.90
C VAL A 85 -5.92 2.18 8.94
N ASN A 86 -6.41 3.40 9.14
CA ASN A 86 -7.46 3.75 10.10
C ASN A 86 -7.19 3.23 11.53
N GLY A 87 -5.91 3.25 11.96
CA GLY A 87 -5.51 2.93 13.34
C GLY A 87 -5.12 1.47 13.62
N GLY A 88 -5.06 0.61 12.60
CA GLY A 88 -4.64 -0.80 12.75
C GLY A 88 -3.57 -1.15 11.74
N GLU A 89 -2.56 -1.89 12.19
CA GLU A 89 -1.47 -2.38 11.35
C GLU A 89 -2.04 -3.39 10.35
N VAL A 90 -1.66 -3.27 9.08
CA VAL A 90 -2.22 -4.11 8.03
C VAL A 90 -1.15 -4.88 7.26
N SER A 91 -0.05 -4.27 6.87
CA SER A 91 0.92 -4.87 5.95
C SER A 91 2.31 -4.23 6.07
N GLY A 92 3.29 -4.79 5.37
CA GLY A 92 4.64 -4.24 5.35
C GLY A 92 5.70 -5.23 4.93
N GLY A 93 6.93 -4.95 5.31
CA GLY A 93 8.07 -5.80 5.07
C GLY A 93 9.34 -5.28 5.72
N THR A 94 10.43 -5.99 5.50
CA THR A 94 11.77 -5.65 5.97
C THR A 94 12.82 -5.78 4.86
N GLY A 95 14.03 -5.30 5.13
CA GLY A 95 15.13 -5.38 4.17
C GLY A 95 14.90 -4.58 2.90
N ALA A 96 14.18 -3.45 2.98
CA ALA A 96 14.00 -2.55 1.85
C ALA A 96 15.36 -2.10 1.29
N ASN A 97 15.55 -2.26 -0.02
CA ASN A 97 16.74 -1.84 -0.74
C ASN A 97 16.34 -1.11 -2.03
N PRO A 98 16.62 0.20 -2.17
CA PRO A 98 17.33 1.06 -1.21
C PRO A 98 16.52 1.32 0.08
N ALA A 99 17.22 1.52 1.19
CA ALA A 99 16.61 1.81 2.50
C ALA A 99 16.36 3.31 2.74
N THR A 100 16.73 4.16 1.79
CA THR A 100 16.56 5.63 1.85
C THR A 100 16.12 6.15 0.48
N GLY A 101 15.36 7.24 0.47
CA GLY A 101 14.79 7.81 -0.75
C GLY A 101 13.86 8.97 -0.46
N TYR A 102 13.10 9.37 -1.47
CA TYR A 102 12.10 10.43 -1.38
C TYR A 102 10.71 9.86 -1.12
N LEU A 103 9.82 10.70 -0.58
CA LEU A 103 8.39 10.41 -0.57
C LEU A 103 7.78 10.92 -1.87
N CYS A 104 7.02 10.05 -2.54
CA CYS A 104 6.26 10.37 -3.74
C CYS A 104 4.76 10.20 -3.44
N LEU A 105 3.94 11.14 -3.89
CA LEU A 105 2.48 10.98 -3.90
C LEU A 105 2.07 10.73 -5.35
N GLU A 106 1.52 9.56 -5.60
CA GLU A 106 1.07 9.12 -6.92
C GLU A 106 -0.46 9.18 -7.01
N SER A 107 -0.97 9.49 -8.20
CA SER A 107 -2.39 9.45 -8.54
C SER A 107 -2.53 8.80 -9.91
N GLU A 108 -3.23 7.67 -9.94
CA GLU A 108 -3.51 6.91 -11.17
C GLU A 108 -5.00 6.57 -11.23
N GLY A 109 -5.60 6.70 -12.42
CA GLY A 109 -6.97 6.26 -12.71
C GLY A 109 -8.10 7.15 -12.19
N ALA A 110 -7.91 7.89 -11.09
CA ALA A 110 -8.89 8.83 -10.55
C ALA A 110 -8.23 9.95 -9.71
N PRO A 111 -8.90 11.11 -9.55
CA PRO A 111 -8.46 12.14 -8.62
C PRO A 111 -8.37 11.62 -7.17
N ILE A 112 -7.38 12.11 -6.43
CA ILE A 112 -7.19 11.84 -5.00
C ILE A 112 -6.83 13.13 -4.27
N ASP A 113 -7.42 13.32 -3.09
CA ASP A 113 -7.16 14.46 -2.22
C ASP A 113 -6.34 14.03 -1.00
N PHE A 114 -5.28 14.79 -0.69
CA PHE A 114 -4.46 14.59 0.49
C PHE A 114 -4.62 15.75 1.47
N ARG A 115 -4.70 15.44 2.77
CA ARG A 115 -4.63 16.46 3.84
C ARG A 115 -3.91 15.92 5.06
N GLY A 116 -3.37 16.84 5.87
CA GLY A 116 -2.76 16.49 7.15
C GLY A 116 -1.45 15.70 7.02
N LEU A 117 -0.73 15.84 5.89
CA LEU A 117 0.56 15.21 5.68
C LEU A 117 1.57 15.72 6.73
N ARG A 118 2.16 14.79 7.48
CA ARG A 118 3.15 15.07 8.52
C ARG A 118 4.27 14.05 8.41
N ILE A 119 5.50 14.53 8.55
CA ILE A 119 6.69 13.69 8.58
C ILE A 119 7.44 13.92 9.90
N ARG A 120 7.95 12.84 10.47
CA ARG A 120 8.87 12.87 11.61
C ARG A 120 10.04 11.96 11.30
N VAL A 121 11.24 12.55 11.23
CA VAL A 121 12.48 11.77 11.12
C VAL A 121 12.66 10.96 12.40
N LEU A 122 13.01 9.68 12.24
CA LEU A 122 13.23 8.75 13.35
C LEU A 122 14.73 8.63 13.64
N PRO A 123 15.14 8.31 14.89
CA PRO A 123 16.54 8.11 15.27
C PRO A 123 17.21 6.98 14.49
#